data_AF-A0A937QRG0-F1
#
_entry.id   AF-A0A937QRG0-F1
#
_cell.length_a   1.000
_cell.length_b   1.000
_cell.length_c   1.000
_cell.angle_alpha   90.00
_cell.angle_beta   90.00
_cell.angle_gamma   90.00
#
_symmetry.space_group_name_H-M   'P 1'
#
loop_
_entity.id
_entity.type
_entity.pdbx_description
1 polymer ?
#
loop_
_entity_poly.entity_id
_entity_poly.type
_entity_poly.pdbx_seq_one_letter_code
_entity_poly.pdbx_strand_id
1 'polypeptide(L)'
;MTAKTYTVILLIVICPIAVSALEPGEILIITNKDIGESGRIARYYCQKRGVPEENILALSLGAKLSDTINRNNYEKQLGQPIRRTFFNGKLLGKIKCLLTIYGVPTKVGGRGVLAGQGDVLRGLKESADKEKEAIEQLEQKRQERSRAYKLRQTALARLQLGIDRINGRETSASVDSELSMVLFEAYDLYRWQPNVLAKNAPGPSLRTLMVSRLDGPSPEIAKGLVDKSMAAEETGLKGTAYIDSRGLNGKDLYSHFDRSLRNLAAFTRSQMQMPAKEERTGKLFAPGSCPETAIYCGWYSLREYIDAFDFVDGAIGYHIASFEAVSLRDPNSGQWCPSLLKDGIAATLGPVAEPYLHSFPEPRAFFAELYEGKCLVEAYYRTKPFNSWQLLLVGDPLYIPFKKVPGKTPEKEPESLAP
;
A
#
# COMPACT_ATOMS: atom_id res chain seq x y z
N MET A 1 50.54 -24.07 43.26
CA MET A 1 50.15 -23.01 42.30
C MET A 1 48.67 -23.21 41.96
N THR A 2 47.79 -22.48 42.65
CA THR A 2 46.33 -22.57 42.48
C THR A 2 45.87 -21.47 41.51
N ALA A 3 45.45 -21.87 40.31
CA ALA A 3 44.95 -20.96 39.29
C ALA A 3 43.56 -20.42 39.69
N LYS A 4 43.42 -19.10 39.80
CA LYS A 4 42.13 -18.42 39.97
C LYS A 4 41.48 -18.27 38.60
N THR A 5 40.37 -18.97 38.39
CA THR A 5 39.52 -18.82 37.20
C THR A 5 38.68 -17.56 37.36
N TYR A 6 38.93 -16.54 36.53
CA TYR A 6 38.09 -15.34 36.48
C TYR A 6 36.97 -15.58 35.48
N THR A 7 35.74 -15.72 35.99
CA THR A 7 34.53 -15.74 35.16
C THR A 7 34.23 -14.31 34.71
N VAL A 8 34.49 -14.02 33.44
CA VAL A 8 34.07 -12.77 32.79
C VAL A 8 32.57 -12.88 32.48
N ILE A 9 31.75 -12.15 33.24
CA ILE A 9 30.33 -11.99 32.93
C ILE A 9 30.21 -10.97 31.80
N LEU A 10 29.93 -11.45 30.59
CA LEU A 10 29.61 -10.61 29.44
C LEU A 10 28.19 -10.05 29.61
N LEU A 11 28.09 -8.81 30.09
CA LEU A 11 26.85 -8.04 30.12
C LEU A 11 26.45 -7.70 28.67
N ILE A 12 25.61 -8.55 28.07
CA ILE A 12 24.93 -8.22 26.82
C ILE A 12 23.89 -7.14 27.15
N VAL A 13 24.27 -5.89 26.93
CA VAL A 13 23.32 -4.78 26.89
C VAL A 13 22.48 -4.97 25.64
N ILE A 14 21.31 -5.60 25.79
CA ILE A 14 20.26 -5.58 24.79
C ILE A 14 19.74 -4.14 24.79
N CYS A 15 20.37 -3.27 24.00
CA CYS A 15 19.83 -1.94 23.74
C CYS A 15 18.57 -2.16 22.89
N PRO A 16 17.36 -1.89 23.40
CA PRO A 16 16.18 -1.96 22.56
C PRO A 16 16.41 -0.97 21.41
N ILE A 17 16.42 -1.47 20.17
CA ILE A 17 16.41 -0.60 19.01
C ILE A 17 15.07 0.11 19.06
N ALA A 18 15.04 1.29 19.67
CA ALA A 18 13.91 2.18 19.60
C ALA A 18 13.70 2.46 18.11
N VAL A 19 12.63 1.91 17.53
CA VAL A 19 12.20 2.27 16.18
C VAL A 19 11.79 3.73 16.26
N SER A 20 12.73 4.62 15.94
CA SER A 20 12.49 6.07 15.89
C SER A 20 11.46 6.34 14.81
N ALA A 21 10.53 7.25 15.13
CA ALA A 21 9.56 7.77 14.17
C ALA A 21 10.27 8.37 12.95
N LEU A 22 9.61 8.35 11.81
CA LEU A 22 10.05 9.01 10.58
C LEU A 22 10.18 10.52 10.79
N GLU A 23 11.36 11.06 10.51
CA GLU A 23 11.64 12.50 10.62
C GLU A 23 11.67 13.20 9.24
N PRO A 24 11.45 14.54 9.17
CA PRO A 24 11.45 15.28 7.90
C PRO A 24 12.74 15.10 7.07
N GLY A 25 13.90 15.06 7.72
CA GLY A 25 15.19 14.86 7.06
C GLY A 25 15.37 13.48 6.41
N GLU A 26 14.49 12.52 6.71
CA GLU A 26 14.53 11.14 6.22
C GLU A 26 13.66 10.91 4.97
N ILE A 27 13.12 12.00 4.40
CA ILE A 27 12.26 11.98 3.21
C ILE A 27 13.02 12.51 2.01
N LEU A 28 13.06 11.73 0.92
CA LEU A 28 13.50 12.18 -0.40
C LEU A 28 12.28 12.42 -1.29
N ILE A 29 12.15 13.63 -1.82
CA ILE A 29 11.01 14.05 -2.64
C ILE A 29 11.35 13.84 -4.12
N ILE A 30 10.51 13.11 -4.85
CA ILE A 30 10.66 12.82 -6.26
C ILE A 30 9.68 13.68 -7.06
N THR A 31 10.20 14.54 -7.92
CA THR A 31 9.39 15.46 -8.75
C THR A 31 9.59 15.24 -10.23
N ASN A 32 8.57 15.57 -11.02
CA ASN A 32 8.70 15.68 -12.47
C ASN A 32 9.13 17.12 -12.81
N LYS A 33 10.40 17.32 -13.17
CA LYS A 33 10.94 18.65 -13.49
C LYS A 33 10.30 19.28 -14.74
N ASP A 34 9.70 18.46 -15.59
CA ASP A 34 9.06 18.91 -16.83
C ASP A 34 7.63 19.44 -16.58
N ILE A 35 7.14 19.36 -15.33
CA ILE A 35 5.83 19.87 -14.89
C ILE A 35 6.04 20.87 -13.74
N GLY A 36 5.80 22.15 -14.01
CA GLY A 36 6.05 23.24 -13.05
C GLY A 36 5.35 23.07 -11.70
N GLU A 37 4.11 22.56 -11.71
CA GLU A 37 3.35 22.29 -10.48
C GLU A 37 4.01 21.25 -9.57
N SER A 38 4.70 20.25 -10.15
CA SER A 38 5.39 19.22 -9.37
C SER A 38 6.44 19.85 -8.45
N GLY A 39 7.25 20.77 -9.00
CA GLY A 39 8.26 21.49 -8.22
C GLY A 39 7.66 22.48 -7.22
N ARG A 40 6.51 23.12 -7.54
CA ARG A 40 5.82 24.03 -6.61
C ARG A 40 5.29 23.29 -5.39
N ILE A 41 4.62 22.15 -5.59
CA ILE A 41 4.09 21.33 -4.49
C ILE A 41 5.23 20.77 -3.62
N ALA A 42 6.35 20.35 -4.22
CA ALA A 42 7.50 19.85 -3.47
C ALA A 42 8.10 20.90 -2.53
N ARG A 43 8.35 22.12 -3.03
CA ARG A 43 8.86 23.22 -2.19
C ARG A 43 7.86 23.65 -1.13
N TYR A 44 6.56 23.61 -1.47
CA TYR A 44 5.50 23.85 -0.49
C TYR A 44 5.55 22.84 0.67
N TYR A 45 5.71 21.55 0.35
CA TYR A 45 5.84 20.49 1.33
C TYR A 45 7.10 20.67 2.20
N CYS A 46 8.25 21.00 1.60
CA CYS A 46 9.48 21.35 2.33
C CYS A 46 9.23 22.48 3.35
N GLN A 47 8.58 23.57 2.92
CA GLN A 47 8.27 24.70 3.80
C GLN A 47 7.36 24.30 4.97
N LYS A 48 6.36 23.45 4.72
CA LYS A 48 5.35 23.07 5.71
C LYS A 48 5.81 22.01 6.71
N ARG A 49 6.59 21.04 6.24
CA ARG A 49 7.07 19.90 7.05
C ARG A 49 8.52 20.02 7.51
N GLY A 50 9.24 21.06 7.09
CA GLY A 50 10.66 21.20 7.41
C GLY A 50 11.55 20.16 6.73
N VAL A 51 11.10 19.57 5.62
CA VAL A 51 11.96 18.69 4.81
C VAL A 51 13.00 19.56 4.10
N PRO A 52 14.30 19.24 4.19
CA PRO A 52 15.34 20.03 3.54
C PRO A 52 15.13 20.11 2.02
N GLU A 53 15.28 21.29 1.40
CA GLU A 53 15.07 21.45 -0.05
C GLU A 53 16.10 20.66 -0.88
N GLU A 54 17.29 20.39 -0.33
CA GLU A 54 18.29 19.51 -0.93
C GLU A 54 17.81 18.05 -1.07
N ASN A 55 16.74 17.67 -0.38
CA ASN A 55 16.09 16.36 -0.53
C ASN A 55 15.13 16.31 -1.73
N ILE A 56 15.03 17.37 -2.55
CA ILE A 56 14.26 17.34 -3.80
C ILE A 56 15.11 16.76 -4.94
N LEU A 57 14.71 15.59 -5.43
CA LEU A 57 15.24 14.98 -6.65
C LEU A 57 14.29 15.26 -7.83
N ALA A 58 14.70 16.19 -8.69
CA ALA A 58 13.95 16.60 -9.87
C ALA A 58 14.34 15.77 -11.11
N LEU A 59 13.42 14.95 -11.62
CA LEU A 59 13.66 14.02 -12.73
C LEU A 59 12.86 14.40 -13.97
N SER A 60 13.41 14.13 -15.15
CA SER A 60 12.69 14.32 -16.42
C SER A 60 11.76 13.13 -16.66
N LEU A 61 10.46 13.32 -16.52
CA LEU A 61 9.46 12.26 -16.71
C LEU A 61 8.47 12.62 -17.84
N GLY A 62 8.70 13.72 -18.56
CA GLY A 62 7.89 14.19 -19.68
C GLY A 62 7.00 15.38 -19.33
N ALA A 63 6.83 16.29 -20.30
CA ALA A 63 6.06 17.53 -20.15
C ALA A 63 4.54 17.34 -20.18
N LYS A 64 4.06 16.14 -20.55
CA LYS A 64 2.64 15.78 -20.51
C LYS A 64 2.41 14.79 -19.37
N LEU A 65 1.31 14.96 -18.64
CA LEU A 65 0.89 14.00 -17.63
C LEU A 65 0.69 12.63 -18.27
N SER A 66 1.34 11.63 -17.68
CA SER A 66 1.12 10.22 -17.99
C SER A 66 1.00 9.46 -16.68
N ASP A 67 -0.04 8.64 -16.56
CA ASP A 67 -0.19 7.76 -15.41
C ASP A 67 0.67 6.50 -15.55
N THR A 68 1.09 6.15 -16.77
CA THR A 68 1.83 4.91 -17.05
C THR A 68 3.23 5.21 -17.58
N ILE A 69 4.21 4.49 -17.05
CA ILE A 69 5.58 4.42 -17.57
C ILE A 69 5.90 2.97 -17.93
N ASN A 70 6.51 2.72 -19.08
CA ASN A 70 6.95 1.36 -19.41
C ASN A 70 8.16 0.97 -18.54
N ARG A 71 8.40 -0.34 -18.38
CA ARG A 71 9.44 -0.87 -17.48
C ARG A 71 10.86 -0.34 -17.79
N ASN A 72 11.20 -0.21 -19.06
CA ASN A 72 12.50 0.30 -19.49
C ASN A 72 12.69 1.78 -19.14
N ASN A 73 11.65 2.58 -19.31
CA ASN A 73 11.66 4.00 -18.96
C ASN A 73 11.64 4.18 -17.44
N TYR A 74 10.90 3.36 -16.69
CA TYR A 74 10.97 3.35 -15.23
C TYR A 74 12.40 3.16 -14.74
N GLU A 75 13.09 2.15 -15.26
CA GLU A 75 14.47 1.87 -14.87
C GLU A 75 15.40 3.04 -15.25
N LYS A 76 15.29 3.60 -16.45
CA LYS A 76 16.16 4.69 -16.92
C LYS A 76 15.88 6.05 -16.26
N GLN A 77 14.62 6.37 -15.99
CA GLN A 77 14.18 7.71 -15.59
C GLN A 77 13.89 7.84 -14.09
N LEU A 78 13.56 6.75 -13.40
CA LEU A 78 13.30 6.72 -11.96
C LEU A 78 14.32 5.85 -11.22
N GLY A 79 14.39 4.55 -11.54
CA GLY A 79 15.16 3.57 -10.80
C GLY A 79 16.67 3.90 -10.72
N GLN A 80 17.33 4.02 -11.87
CA GLN A 80 18.77 4.31 -11.93
C GLN A 80 19.13 5.67 -11.33
N PRO A 81 18.44 6.78 -11.64
CA PRO A 81 18.71 8.06 -11.00
C PRO A 81 18.58 8.01 -9.48
N ILE A 82 17.53 7.38 -8.95
CA ILE A 82 17.34 7.24 -7.50
C ILE A 82 18.48 6.41 -6.88
N ARG A 83 18.81 5.25 -7.45
CA ARG A 83 19.94 4.43 -6.96
C ARG A 83 21.25 5.22 -6.96
N ARG A 84 21.55 5.96 -8.03
CA ARG A 84 22.75 6.82 -8.12
C ARG A 84 22.77 7.87 -7.01
N THR A 85 21.63 8.52 -6.74
CA THR A 85 21.51 9.49 -5.65
C THR A 85 21.80 8.84 -4.28
N PHE A 86 21.30 7.64 -4.03
CA PHE A 86 21.57 6.91 -2.79
C PHE A 86 23.04 6.52 -2.62
N PHE A 87 23.66 5.98 -3.67
CA PHE A 87 25.05 5.51 -3.61
C PHE A 87 26.07 6.66 -3.59
N ASN A 88 25.84 7.72 -4.35
CA ASN A 88 26.76 8.86 -4.41
C ASN A 88 26.58 9.80 -3.20
N GLY A 89 25.33 10.01 -2.76
CA GLY A 89 24.99 10.94 -1.68
C GLY A 89 25.16 10.36 -0.27
N LYS A 90 25.54 9.08 -0.13
CA LYS A 90 25.59 8.36 1.16
C LYS A 90 24.25 8.50 1.93
N LEU A 91 23.13 8.35 1.21
CA LEU A 91 21.78 8.47 1.77
C LEU A 91 21.26 7.16 2.36
N LEU A 92 21.98 6.04 2.14
CA LEU A 92 21.61 4.74 2.69
C LEU A 92 21.53 4.81 4.21
N GLY A 93 20.39 4.40 4.77
CA GLY A 93 20.10 4.48 6.21
C GLY A 93 19.72 5.88 6.73
N LYS A 94 19.89 6.94 5.92
CA LYS A 94 19.41 8.30 6.23
C LYS A 94 18.01 8.53 5.69
N ILE A 95 17.79 8.22 4.42
CA ILE A 95 16.47 8.31 3.80
C ILE A 95 15.74 6.99 4.02
N LYS A 96 14.54 7.08 4.59
CA LYS A 96 13.65 5.94 4.85
C LYS A 96 12.38 6.00 4.02
N CYS A 97 12.00 7.19 3.53
CA CYS A 97 10.77 7.41 2.80
C CYS A 97 11.03 8.16 1.48
N LEU A 98 10.37 7.72 0.41
CA LEU A 98 10.24 8.47 -0.84
C LEU A 98 8.86 9.14 -0.88
N LEU A 99 8.81 10.41 -1.29
CA LEU A 99 7.56 11.11 -1.52
C LEU A 99 7.44 11.46 -3.00
N THR A 100 6.52 10.81 -3.72
CA THR A 100 6.26 11.15 -5.12
C THR A 100 5.26 12.30 -5.21
N ILE A 101 5.47 13.23 -6.13
CA ILE A 101 4.61 14.41 -6.30
C ILE A 101 3.82 14.33 -7.60
N TYR A 102 2.67 15.01 -7.65
CA TYR A 102 1.88 15.29 -8.85
C TYR A 102 2.77 15.47 -10.08
N GLY A 103 2.50 14.69 -11.13
CA GLY A 103 3.32 14.63 -12.34
C GLY A 103 4.24 13.41 -12.45
N VAL A 104 4.51 12.67 -11.37
CA VAL A 104 5.22 11.37 -11.41
C VAL A 104 4.23 10.26 -11.81
N PRO A 105 4.54 9.36 -12.76
CA PRO A 105 3.63 8.27 -13.15
C PRO A 105 3.17 7.41 -11.95
N THR A 106 1.98 6.81 -12.02
CA THR A 106 1.41 5.94 -10.96
C THR A 106 1.59 4.46 -11.24
N LYS A 107 1.77 4.07 -12.50
CA LYS A 107 1.83 2.67 -12.99
C LYS A 107 3.12 2.38 -13.72
N VAL A 108 3.75 1.25 -13.41
CA VAL A 108 4.83 0.66 -14.22
C VAL A 108 4.29 -0.49 -15.04
N GLY A 109 4.53 -0.45 -16.36
CA GLY A 109 4.15 -1.52 -17.27
C GLY A 109 4.84 -2.85 -16.96
N GLY A 110 4.22 -3.94 -17.43
CA GLY A 110 4.77 -5.29 -17.29
C GLY A 110 6.15 -5.44 -17.93
N ARG A 111 6.92 -6.40 -17.42
CA ARG A 111 8.25 -6.78 -17.93
C ARG A 111 8.19 -7.34 -19.35
N GLY A 112 7.07 -7.96 -19.73
CA GLY A 112 6.96 -8.73 -20.96
C GLY A 112 7.60 -10.12 -20.85
N VAL A 113 7.76 -10.78 -22.00
CA VAL A 113 8.22 -12.17 -22.10
C VAL A 113 9.69 -12.31 -21.66
N LEU A 114 10.00 -13.34 -20.87
CA LEU A 114 11.38 -13.67 -20.53
C LEU A 114 12.18 -14.08 -21.76
N ALA A 115 13.32 -13.43 -21.96
CA ALA A 115 14.29 -13.82 -22.97
C ALA A 115 14.87 -15.23 -22.67
N GLY A 116 15.13 -16.00 -23.72
CA GLY A 116 15.77 -17.32 -23.61
C GLY A 116 14.89 -18.44 -23.03
N GLN A 117 13.59 -18.22 -22.83
CA GLN A 117 12.65 -19.20 -22.25
C GLN A 117 11.71 -19.85 -23.29
N GLY A 118 12.03 -19.77 -24.58
CA GLY A 118 11.15 -20.21 -25.68
C GLY A 118 10.82 -21.70 -25.62
N ASP A 119 11.82 -22.56 -25.47
CA ASP A 119 11.63 -24.02 -25.42
C ASP A 119 10.88 -24.44 -24.14
N VAL A 120 11.19 -23.81 -23.01
CA VAL A 120 10.49 -24.05 -21.73
C VAL A 120 9.02 -23.65 -21.86
N LEU A 121 8.74 -22.49 -22.44
CA LEU A 121 7.37 -22.02 -22.68
C LEU A 121 6.59 -22.97 -23.59
N ARG A 122 7.22 -23.49 -24.65
CA ARG A 122 6.61 -24.48 -25.54
C ARG A 122 6.27 -25.77 -24.77
N GLY A 123 7.22 -26.32 -24.02
CA GLY A 123 6.99 -27.54 -23.23
C GLY A 123 5.92 -27.38 -22.14
N LEU A 124 5.86 -26.22 -21.47
CA LEU A 124 4.81 -25.92 -20.51
C LEU A 124 3.43 -25.82 -21.17
N LYS A 125 3.33 -25.18 -22.34
CA LYS A 125 2.06 -25.08 -23.10
C LYS A 125 1.58 -26.46 -23.56
N GLU A 126 2.46 -27.27 -24.15
CA GLU A 126 2.13 -28.64 -24.55
C GLU A 126 1.65 -29.49 -23.37
N SER A 127 2.30 -29.35 -22.21
CA SER A 127 1.86 -30.05 -20.99
C SER A 127 0.52 -29.53 -20.49
N ALA A 128 0.28 -28.22 -20.55
CA ALA A 128 -0.98 -27.62 -20.13
C ALA A 128 -2.15 -28.07 -21.03
N ASP A 129 -1.92 -28.16 -22.34
CA ASP A 129 -2.94 -28.61 -23.29
C ASP A 129 -3.29 -30.09 -23.07
N LYS A 130 -2.31 -30.96 -22.79
CA LYS A 130 -2.57 -32.35 -22.36
C LYS A 130 -3.41 -32.44 -21.08
N GLU A 131 -3.14 -31.58 -20.08
CA GLU A 131 -3.94 -31.55 -18.85
C GLU A 131 -5.37 -31.06 -19.13
N LYS A 132 -5.56 -30.06 -20.01
CA LYS A 132 -6.90 -29.59 -20.42
C LYS A 132 -7.69 -30.68 -21.11
N GLU A 133 -7.10 -31.36 -22.10
CA GLU A 133 -7.76 -32.48 -22.80
C GLU A 133 -8.18 -33.59 -21.83
N ALA A 134 -7.32 -33.92 -20.86
CA ALA A 134 -7.65 -34.92 -19.84
C ALA A 134 -8.76 -34.46 -18.87
N ILE A 135 -8.83 -33.17 -18.55
CA ILE A 135 -9.92 -32.57 -17.76
C ILE A 135 -11.23 -32.64 -18.54
N GLU A 136 -11.24 -32.22 -19.81
CA GLU A 136 -12.42 -32.26 -20.69
C GLU A 136 -12.97 -33.70 -20.83
N GLN A 137 -12.10 -34.70 -20.96
CA GLN A 137 -12.52 -36.11 -20.98
C GLN A 137 -13.20 -36.55 -19.67
N LEU A 138 -12.76 -36.03 -18.52
CA LEU A 138 -13.38 -36.31 -17.22
C LEU A 138 -14.73 -35.60 -17.07
N GLU A 139 -14.88 -34.39 -17.61
CA GLU A 139 -16.14 -33.64 -17.64
C GLU A 139 -17.19 -34.34 -18.53
N GLN A 140 -16.78 -34.81 -19.71
CA GLN A 140 -17.63 -35.62 -20.58
C GLN A 140 -18.13 -36.90 -19.89
N LYS A 141 -17.29 -37.48 -19.01
CA LYS A 141 -17.65 -38.64 -18.17
C LYS A 141 -18.39 -38.27 -16.88
N ARG A 142 -18.68 -36.99 -16.64
CA ARG A 142 -19.31 -36.45 -15.40
C ARG A 142 -18.55 -36.80 -14.13
N GLN A 143 -17.22 -36.67 -14.16
CA GLN A 143 -16.29 -37.03 -13.08
C GLN A 143 -15.63 -35.82 -12.41
N GLU A 144 -16.28 -34.66 -12.40
CA GLU A 144 -15.77 -33.39 -11.87
C GLU A 144 -15.52 -33.43 -10.35
N ARG A 145 -16.17 -34.36 -9.65
CA ARG A 145 -15.96 -34.59 -8.21
C ARG A 145 -14.83 -35.58 -7.90
N SER A 146 -14.26 -36.23 -8.91
CA SER A 146 -13.22 -37.25 -8.73
C SER A 146 -11.89 -36.68 -8.22
N ARG A 147 -11.10 -37.52 -7.56
CA ARG A 147 -9.73 -37.15 -7.15
C ARG A 147 -8.85 -36.83 -8.37
N ALA A 148 -9.00 -37.59 -9.45
CA ALA A 148 -8.23 -37.39 -10.68
C ALA A 148 -8.49 -36.00 -11.28
N TYR A 149 -9.76 -35.58 -11.36
CA TYR A 149 -10.14 -34.25 -11.85
C TYR A 149 -9.49 -33.13 -11.04
N LYS A 150 -9.60 -33.20 -9.70
CA LYS A 150 -8.99 -32.20 -8.80
C LYS A 150 -7.46 -32.14 -8.93
N LEU A 151 -6.81 -33.30 -9.08
CA LEU A 151 -5.35 -33.36 -9.28
C LEU A 151 -4.94 -32.73 -10.61
N ARG A 152 -5.67 -33.00 -11.70
CA ARG A 152 -5.38 -32.41 -13.01
C ARG A 152 -5.67 -30.92 -13.07
N GLN A 153 -6.76 -30.43 -12.45
CA GLN A 153 -6.97 -28.99 -12.29
C GLN A 153 -5.81 -28.33 -11.55
N THR A 154 -5.31 -28.96 -10.48
CA THR A 154 -4.16 -28.45 -9.72
C THR A 154 -2.88 -28.45 -10.58
N ALA A 155 -2.66 -29.49 -11.40
CA ALA A 155 -1.52 -29.57 -12.31
C ALA A 155 -1.60 -28.48 -13.40
N LEU A 156 -2.76 -28.32 -14.03
CA LEU A 156 -3.01 -27.27 -15.01
C LEU A 156 -2.78 -25.87 -14.42
N ALA A 157 -3.28 -25.60 -13.21
CA ALA A 157 -3.05 -24.34 -12.53
C ALA A 157 -1.55 -24.06 -12.33
N ARG A 158 -0.76 -25.07 -11.91
CA ARG A 158 0.69 -24.93 -11.76
C ARG A 158 1.41 -24.66 -13.08
N LEU A 159 1.01 -25.34 -14.15
CA LEU A 159 1.57 -25.11 -15.49
C LEU A 159 1.23 -23.70 -15.98
N GLN A 160 -0.01 -23.26 -15.77
CA GLN A 160 -0.44 -21.92 -16.14
C GLN A 160 0.35 -20.84 -15.40
N LEU A 161 0.67 -21.03 -14.11
CA LEU A 161 1.57 -20.13 -13.37
C LEU A 161 2.95 -20.02 -14.03
N GLY A 162 3.53 -21.13 -14.50
CA GLY A 162 4.80 -21.12 -15.21
C GLY A 162 4.71 -20.37 -16.55
N ILE A 163 3.65 -20.61 -17.31
CA ILE A 163 3.38 -19.93 -18.59
C ILE A 163 3.22 -18.42 -18.37
N ASP A 164 2.43 -18.02 -17.38
CA ASP A 164 2.15 -16.62 -17.07
C ASP A 164 3.42 -15.89 -16.60
N ARG A 165 4.24 -16.54 -15.76
CA ARG A 165 5.55 -16.02 -15.33
C ARG A 165 6.51 -15.79 -16.49
N ILE A 166 6.58 -16.72 -17.45
CA ILE A 166 7.44 -16.54 -18.64
C ILE A 166 6.88 -15.44 -19.54
N ASN A 167 5.58 -15.40 -19.78
CA ASN A 167 4.95 -14.37 -20.62
C ASN A 167 4.99 -12.97 -19.99
N GLY A 168 5.29 -12.86 -18.70
CA GLY A 168 5.32 -11.60 -17.97
C GLY A 168 3.92 -11.08 -17.63
N ARG A 169 2.92 -11.96 -17.53
CA ARG A 169 1.65 -11.59 -16.91
C ARG A 169 1.87 -11.30 -15.43
N GLU A 170 1.06 -10.41 -14.84
CA GLU A 170 1.20 -10.03 -13.42
C GLU A 170 2.60 -9.50 -13.07
N THR A 171 3.26 -8.77 -13.99
CA THR A 171 4.57 -8.12 -13.74
C THR A 171 4.52 -6.59 -13.79
N SER A 172 3.33 -6.03 -13.92
CA SER A 172 3.07 -4.60 -13.72
C SER A 172 2.86 -4.31 -12.24
N ALA A 173 3.06 -3.07 -11.83
CA ALA A 173 2.88 -2.64 -10.45
C ALA A 173 2.58 -1.14 -10.39
N SER A 174 2.23 -0.64 -9.21
CA SER A 174 2.30 0.80 -8.96
C SER A 174 3.77 1.25 -8.94
N VAL A 175 4.03 2.47 -9.43
CA VAL A 175 5.36 3.10 -9.33
C VAL A 175 5.80 3.15 -7.87
N ASP A 176 4.90 3.54 -6.98
CA ASP A 176 5.20 3.67 -5.55
C ASP A 176 5.62 2.33 -4.93
N SER A 177 4.97 1.22 -5.30
CA SER A 177 5.32 -0.10 -4.77
C SER A 177 6.60 -0.69 -5.38
N GLU A 178 6.98 -0.27 -6.58
CA GLU A 178 8.25 -0.60 -7.24
C GLU A 178 9.41 0.21 -6.65
N LEU A 179 9.14 1.48 -6.32
CA LEU A 179 10.08 2.37 -5.65
C LEU A 179 10.44 1.88 -4.25
N SER A 180 9.53 1.19 -3.55
CA SER A 180 9.83 0.52 -2.28
C SER A 180 10.98 -0.48 -2.39
N MET A 181 11.17 -1.06 -3.58
CA MET A 181 12.17 -2.08 -3.88
C MET A 181 13.34 -1.52 -4.72
N VAL A 182 13.44 -0.20 -4.87
CA VAL A 182 14.41 0.42 -5.80
C VAL A 182 15.87 0.13 -5.44
N LEU A 183 16.19 -0.11 -4.16
CA LEU A 183 17.56 -0.39 -3.71
C LEU A 183 17.94 -1.88 -3.78
N PHE A 184 17.08 -2.73 -4.31
CA PHE A 184 17.37 -4.14 -4.54
C PHE A 184 18.07 -4.32 -5.89
N GLU A 185 19.10 -5.15 -5.94
CA GLU A 185 19.88 -5.43 -7.17
C GLU A 185 19.05 -6.19 -8.20
N ALA A 186 18.32 -7.22 -7.75
CA ALA A 186 17.38 -7.98 -8.54
C ALA A 186 16.33 -8.62 -7.62
N TYR A 187 15.11 -8.76 -8.12
CA TYR A 187 14.03 -9.52 -7.51
C TYR A 187 13.06 -9.98 -8.61
N ASP A 188 12.24 -10.98 -8.31
CA ASP A 188 11.25 -11.45 -9.27
C ASP A 188 10.10 -10.45 -9.40
N LEU A 189 9.79 -10.06 -10.62
CA LEU A 189 8.67 -9.17 -10.93
C LEU A 189 7.36 -9.93 -11.07
N TYR A 190 7.38 -11.26 -11.17
CA TYR A 190 6.15 -12.02 -11.25
C TYR A 190 5.42 -11.97 -9.91
N ARG A 191 4.23 -11.38 -9.94
CA ARG A 191 3.41 -11.11 -8.77
C ARG A 191 4.09 -10.10 -7.86
N TRP A 192 4.33 -10.48 -6.61
CA TRP A 192 4.64 -9.53 -5.56
C TRP A 192 5.76 -10.05 -4.68
N GLN A 193 6.38 -9.13 -3.95
CA GLN A 193 7.41 -9.42 -2.96
C GLN A 193 6.85 -9.19 -1.55
N PRO A 194 7.09 -10.07 -0.57
CA PRO A 194 6.70 -9.83 0.82
C PRO A 194 7.25 -8.51 1.34
N ASN A 195 6.43 -7.74 2.05
CA ASN A 195 6.87 -6.52 2.69
C ASN A 195 7.62 -6.81 3.99
N VAL A 196 8.94 -6.59 3.98
CA VAL A 196 9.81 -6.78 5.15
C VAL A 196 9.77 -5.65 6.18
N LEU A 197 8.93 -4.62 5.97
CA LEU A 197 8.63 -3.59 6.96
C LEU A 197 7.33 -3.85 7.73
N ALA A 198 6.62 -4.94 7.39
CA ALA A 198 5.40 -5.33 8.11
C ALA A 198 5.70 -5.59 9.60
N LYS A 199 4.70 -5.36 10.47
CA LYS A 199 4.85 -5.46 11.94
C LYS A 199 5.53 -6.76 12.41
N ASN A 200 5.24 -7.87 11.74
CA ASN A 200 5.74 -9.21 12.08
C ASN A 200 6.88 -9.69 11.17
N ALA A 201 7.59 -8.78 10.52
CA ALA A 201 8.70 -9.12 9.63
C ALA A 201 9.91 -9.66 10.41
N PRO A 202 10.69 -10.60 9.84
CA PRO A 202 11.76 -11.32 10.52
C PRO A 202 13.02 -10.48 10.82
N GLY A 203 13.07 -9.21 10.41
CA GLY A 203 14.21 -8.34 10.71
C GLY A 203 14.13 -6.96 10.03
N PRO A 204 15.01 -6.02 10.43
CA PRO A 204 15.05 -4.69 9.84
C PRO A 204 15.52 -4.74 8.37
N SER A 205 15.03 -3.81 7.55
CA SER A 205 15.49 -3.64 6.16
C SER A 205 16.02 -2.25 5.93
N LEU A 206 17.25 -2.15 5.43
CA LEU A 206 17.84 -0.89 4.95
C LEU A 206 17.60 -0.65 3.45
N ARG A 207 17.08 -1.65 2.73
CA ARG A 207 16.87 -1.60 1.27
C ARG A 207 15.41 -1.32 0.90
N THR A 208 14.46 -1.65 1.78
CA THR A 208 13.05 -1.35 1.55
C THR A 208 12.77 0.07 1.97
N LEU A 209 12.27 0.88 1.05
CA LEU A 209 11.87 2.26 1.32
C LEU A 209 10.36 2.34 1.49
N MET A 210 9.92 3.14 2.45
CA MET A 210 8.53 3.58 2.51
C MET A 210 8.25 4.54 1.36
N VAL A 211 7.03 4.55 0.84
CA VAL A 211 6.64 5.43 -0.27
C VAL A 211 5.21 5.92 -0.06
N SER A 212 5.02 7.24 -0.13
CA SER A 212 3.72 7.92 -0.20
C SER A 212 3.72 8.89 -1.38
N ARG A 213 2.54 9.42 -1.69
CA ARG A 213 2.29 10.30 -2.84
C ARG A 213 1.46 11.52 -2.45
N LEU A 214 1.86 12.71 -2.93
CA LEU A 214 1.00 13.90 -2.99
C LEU A 214 0.51 14.08 -4.43
N ASP A 215 -0.70 13.63 -4.72
CA ASP A 215 -1.28 13.61 -6.07
C ASP A 215 -2.81 13.55 -5.97
N GLY A 216 -3.49 13.66 -7.11
CA GLY A 216 -4.94 13.60 -7.18
C GLY A 216 -5.47 14.21 -8.47
N PRO A 217 -6.78 14.47 -8.56
CA PRO A 217 -7.41 15.04 -9.75
C PRO A 217 -6.84 16.40 -10.19
N SER A 218 -6.22 17.16 -9.27
CA SER A 218 -5.58 18.43 -9.60
C SER A 218 -4.35 18.73 -8.71
N PRO A 219 -3.45 19.63 -9.15
CA PRO A 219 -2.36 20.13 -8.33
C PRO A 219 -2.82 20.74 -7.00
N GLU A 220 -3.97 21.42 -7.00
CA GLU A 220 -4.54 22.06 -5.81
C GLU A 220 -4.98 21.03 -4.78
N ILE A 221 -5.61 19.93 -5.23
CA ILE A 221 -5.96 18.80 -4.36
C ILE A 221 -4.69 18.18 -3.79
N ALA A 222 -3.67 17.93 -4.62
CA ALA A 222 -2.40 17.34 -4.20
C ALA A 222 -1.69 18.19 -3.13
N LYS A 223 -1.65 19.52 -3.32
CA LYS A 223 -1.16 20.47 -2.31
C LYS A 223 -2.02 20.43 -1.03
N GLY A 224 -3.35 20.42 -1.19
CA GLY A 224 -4.32 20.47 -0.10
C GLY A 224 -4.27 19.27 0.84
N LEU A 225 -3.73 18.12 0.41
CA LEU A 225 -3.49 16.97 1.30
C LEU A 225 -2.60 17.33 2.49
N VAL A 226 -1.61 18.19 2.27
CA VAL A 226 -0.69 18.68 3.32
C VAL A 226 -1.42 19.60 4.28
N ASP A 227 -2.20 20.54 3.73
CA ASP A 227 -2.94 21.54 4.52
C ASP A 227 -3.96 20.88 5.45
N LYS A 228 -4.72 19.93 4.91
CA LYS A 228 -5.69 19.13 5.66
C LYS A 228 -5.03 18.30 6.78
N SER A 229 -3.88 17.70 6.49
CA SER A 229 -3.12 16.91 7.47
C SER A 229 -2.64 17.78 8.63
N MET A 230 -2.09 18.96 8.34
CA MET A 230 -1.61 19.89 9.37
C MET A 230 -2.75 20.46 10.22
N ALA A 231 -3.86 20.84 9.60
CA ALA A 231 -5.03 21.35 10.33
C ALA A 231 -5.54 20.33 11.38
N ALA A 232 -5.56 19.05 11.02
CA ALA A 232 -5.93 18.00 11.96
C ALA A 232 -4.88 17.75 13.05
N GLU A 233 -3.58 17.91 12.78
CA GLU A 233 -2.52 17.71 13.78
C GLU A 233 -2.56 18.76 14.92
N GLU A 234 -3.00 19.99 14.63
CA GLU A 234 -3.14 21.05 15.63
C GLU A 234 -4.10 20.63 16.76
N THR A 235 -5.25 20.06 16.38
CA THR A 235 -6.35 19.78 17.31
C THR A 235 -6.53 18.29 17.64
N GLY A 236 -5.93 17.41 16.84
CA GLY A 236 -6.25 15.98 16.75
C GLY A 236 -7.49 15.75 15.87
N LEU A 237 -7.47 14.70 15.05
CA LEU A 237 -8.59 14.35 14.17
C LEU A 237 -9.85 14.01 14.97
N LYS A 238 -10.94 14.72 14.67
CA LYS A 238 -12.26 14.61 15.32
C LYS A 238 -13.35 14.49 14.26
N GLY A 239 -14.46 13.85 14.61
CA GLY A 239 -15.60 13.65 13.72
C GLY A 239 -16.20 12.28 13.93
N THR A 240 -16.84 11.73 12.90
CA THR A 240 -17.46 10.41 12.92
C THR A 240 -16.72 9.43 12.00
N ALA A 241 -16.57 8.19 12.45
CA ALA A 241 -16.13 7.09 11.63
C ALA A 241 -17.33 6.44 10.91
N TYR A 242 -17.24 6.29 9.59
CA TYR A 242 -18.23 5.60 8.77
C TYR A 242 -17.62 4.33 8.19
N ILE A 243 -18.13 3.18 8.61
CA ILE A 243 -17.58 1.89 8.25
C ILE A 243 -18.60 1.09 7.44
N ASP A 244 -18.25 0.77 6.20
CA ASP A 244 -19.13 0.07 5.26
C ASP A 244 -18.71 -1.40 5.19
N SER A 245 -19.51 -2.27 5.80
CA SER A 245 -19.35 -3.71 5.80
C SER A 245 -20.57 -4.37 5.16
N ARG A 246 -20.43 -5.60 4.68
CA ARG A 246 -21.52 -6.33 4.02
C ARG A 246 -22.23 -7.33 4.93
N GLY A 247 -21.77 -7.47 6.17
CA GLY A 247 -22.32 -8.42 7.14
C GLY A 247 -21.96 -9.87 6.86
N LEU A 248 -20.85 -10.13 6.14
CA LEU A 248 -20.41 -11.48 5.83
C LEU A 248 -19.86 -12.20 7.06
N ASN A 249 -20.18 -13.49 7.20
CA ASN A 249 -19.90 -14.29 8.40
C ASN A 249 -19.28 -15.68 8.12
N GLY A 250 -18.83 -15.95 6.90
CA GLY A 250 -18.15 -17.18 6.52
C GLY A 250 -16.74 -17.34 7.08
N LYS A 251 -16.03 -18.38 6.60
CA LYS A 251 -14.64 -18.70 6.96
C LYS A 251 -13.62 -18.30 5.88
N ASP A 252 -14.08 -17.72 4.79
CA ASP A 252 -13.24 -17.26 3.69
C ASP A 252 -12.58 -15.90 3.97
N LEU A 253 -11.66 -15.51 3.08
CA LEU A 253 -10.93 -14.25 3.16
C LEU A 253 -11.85 -13.03 3.11
N TYR A 254 -12.96 -13.11 2.36
CA TYR A 254 -13.94 -12.04 2.30
C TYR A 254 -14.54 -11.81 3.69
N SER A 255 -15.06 -12.86 4.31
CA SER A 255 -15.65 -12.80 5.65
C SER A 255 -14.66 -12.38 6.74
N HIS A 256 -13.36 -12.64 6.53
CA HIS A 256 -12.30 -12.12 7.39
C HIS A 256 -12.16 -10.59 7.29
N PHE A 257 -12.08 -10.03 6.08
CA PHE A 257 -12.02 -8.57 5.87
C PHE A 257 -13.31 -7.86 6.31
N ASP A 258 -14.48 -8.43 6.06
CA ASP A 258 -15.77 -7.92 6.56
C ASP A 258 -15.78 -7.81 8.09
N ARG A 259 -15.25 -8.83 8.76
CA ARG A 259 -15.11 -8.84 10.22
C ARG A 259 -14.11 -7.80 10.69
N SER A 260 -13.02 -7.58 9.96
CA SER A 260 -12.06 -6.53 10.26
C SER A 260 -12.70 -5.14 10.25
N LEU A 261 -13.58 -4.85 9.27
CA LEU A 261 -14.35 -3.60 9.21
C LEU A 261 -15.24 -3.44 10.45
N ARG A 262 -16.03 -4.46 10.81
CA ARG A 262 -16.87 -4.41 12.02
C ARG A 262 -16.05 -4.27 13.31
N ASN A 263 -14.89 -4.94 13.37
CA ASN A 263 -13.96 -4.82 14.49
C ASN A 263 -13.34 -3.42 14.56
N LEU A 264 -13.05 -2.79 13.41
CA LEU A 264 -12.60 -1.40 13.35
C LEU A 264 -13.64 -0.48 13.98
N ALA A 265 -14.92 -0.58 13.61
CA ALA A 265 -15.98 0.25 14.19
C ALA A 265 -16.06 0.13 15.72
N ALA A 266 -16.00 -1.09 16.26
CA ALA A 266 -15.98 -1.33 17.71
C ALA A 266 -14.69 -0.78 18.38
N PHE A 267 -13.56 -0.95 17.71
CA PHE A 267 -12.26 -0.47 18.18
C PHE A 267 -12.18 1.06 18.20
N THR A 268 -12.69 1.74 17.18
CA THR A 268 -12.75 3.21 17.13
C THR A 268 -13.56 3.79 18.29
N ARG A 269 -14.75 3.21 18.56
CA ARG A 269 -15.60 3.64 19.68
C ARG A 269 -14.89 3.46 21.02
N SER A 270 -14.25 2.30 21.24
CA SER A 270 -13.62 1.96 22.52
C SER A 270 -12.28 2.66 22.75
N GLN A 271 -11.43 2.75 21.73
CA GLN A 271 -10.08 3.28 21.90
C GLN A 271 -9.99 4.79 21.76
N MET A 272 -10.73 5.34 20.81
CA MET A 272 -10.66 6.75 20.43
C MET A 272 -11.84 7.57 20.99
N GLN A 273 -12.85 6.92 21.56
CA GLN A 273 -14.11 7.57 22.00
C GLN A 273 -14.77 8.35 20.85
N MET A 274 -14.49 7.96 19.61
CA MET A 274 -15.01 8.57 18.40
C MET A 274 -16.30 7.83 17.99
N PRO A 275 -17.40 8.55 17.66
CA PRO A 275 -18.60 7.93 17.13
C PRO A 275 -18.26 7.09 15.89
N ALA A 276 -18.83 5.89 15.79
CA ALA A 276 -18.76 5.09 14.59
C ALA A 276 -20.17 4.69 14.14
N LYS A 277 -20.48 4.93 12.86
CA LYS A 277 -21.70 4.49 12.18
C LYS A 277 -21.33 3.40 11.19
N GLU A 278 -22.19 2.40 11.06
CA GLU A 278 -21.92 1.21 10.27
C GLU A 278 -23.04 0.99 9.26
N GLU A 279 -22.67 0.77 8.00
CA GLU A 279 -23.51 0.08 7.03
C GLU A 279 -23.10 -1.40 7.10
N ARG A 280 -24.06 -2.31 7.26
CA ARG A 280 -23.81 -3.75 7.52
C ARG A 280 -24.50 -4.65 6.50
N THR A 281 -24.98 -4.07 5.41
CA THR A 281 -25.72 -4.77 4.36
C THR A 281 -24.98 -4.66 3.03
N GLY A 282 -25.53 -5.24 1.95
CA GLY A 282 -24.96 -5.08 0.61
C GLY A 282 -25.16 -3.70 -0.01
N LYS A 283 -25.72 -2.73 0.73
CA LYS A 283 -25.90 -1.34 0.29
C LYS A 283 -24.67 -0.52 0.66
N LEU A 284 -24.49 0.60 -0.03
CA LEU A 284 -23.57 1.66 0.37
C LEU A 284 -24.31 2.71 1.21
N PHE A 285 -23.55 3.53 1.95
CA PHE A 285 -24.08 4.76 2.53
C PHE A 285 -24.77 5.64 1.46
N ALA A 286 -25.89 6.25 1.83
CA ALA A 286 -26.66 7.09 0.92
C ALA A 286 -25.96 8.44 0.67
N PRO A 287 -26.23 9.12 -0.46
CA PRO A 287 -25.69 10.45 -0.74
C PRO A 287 -25.93 11.44 0.42
N GLY A 288 -24.89 12.19 0.80
CA GLY A 288 -24.92 13.15 1.90
C GLY A 288 -25.23 12.61 3.30
N SER A 289 -25.26 11.28 3.50
CA SER A 289 -25.67 10.68 4.78
C SER A 289 -24.57 10.60 5.83
N CYS A 290 -23.34 10.97 5.47
CA CYS A 290 -22.16 10.88 6.31
C CYS A 290 -21.54 12.26 6.60
N PRO A 291 -22.21 13.12 7.40
CA PRO A 291 -21.64 14.40 7.82
C PRO A 291 -20.44 14.21 8.76
N GLU A 292 -19.54 15.20 8.77
CA GLU A 292 -18.38 15.29 9.66
C GLU A 292 -17.53 14.00 9.66
N THR A 293 -17.28 13.44 8.48
CA THR A 293 -16.56 12.19 8.29
C THR A 293 -15.07 12.38 8.59
N ALA A 294 -14.60 11.75 9.67
CA ALA A 294 -13.18 11.70 10.04
C ALA A 294 -12.49 10.42 9.57
N ILE A 295 -13.21 9.31 9.62
CA ILE A 295 -12.70 8.00 9.17
C ILE A 295 -13.69 7.40 8.20
N TYR A 296 -13.20 6.91 7.07
CA TYR A 296 -13.96 6.06 6.17
C TYR A 296 -13.23 4.74 5.92
N CYS A 297 -13.91 3.62 6.05
CA CYS A 297 -13.38 2.38 5.49
C CYS A 297 -14.53 1.49 5.01
N GLY A 298 -14.45 1.07 3.76
CA GLY A 298 -15.49 0.31 3.12
C GLY A 298 -14.95 -0.68 2.11
N TRP A 299 -15.83 -1.49 1.53
CA TRP A 299 -15.46 -2.41 0.47
C TRP A 299 -16.65 -2.72 -0.43
N TYR A 300 -16.37 -3.28 -1.62
CA TYR A 300 -17.35 -3.62 -2.67
C TYR A 300 -17.98 -2.41 -3.41
N SER A 301 -18.51 -2.63 -4.62
CA SER A 301 -18.95 -1.56 -5.54
C SER A 301 -17.79 -0.90 -6.31
N LEU A 302 -17.15 -1.73 -7.15
CA LEU A 302 -16.01 -1.37 -7.99
C LEU A 302 -16.34 -0.16 -8.90
N ARG A 303 -15.58 0.93 -8.77
CA ARG A 303 -15.70 2.16 -9.58
C ARG A 303 -17.07 2.85 -9.53
N GLU A 304 -17.80 2.63 -8.44
CA GLU A 304 -19.13 3.16 -8.22
C GLU A 304 -19.13 3.97 -6.92
N TYR A 305 -18.35 5.06 -6.92
CA TYR A 305 -18.31 5.99 -5.81
C TYR A 305 -19.68 6.67 -5.59
N ILE A 306 -20.06 6.78 -4.32
CA ILE A 306 -21.25 7.55 -3.90
C ILE A 306 -20.77 8.71 -3.03
N ASP A 307 -21.17 9.92 -3.39
CA ASP A 307 -20.94 11.16 -2.64
C ASP A 307 -21.78 11.17 -1.34
N ALA A 308 -21.37 10.31 -0.40
CA ALA A 308 -22.01 10.14 0.89
C ALA A 308 -21.41 11.03 1.96
N PHE A 309 -20.17 11.51 1.77
CA PHE A 309 -19.29 11.98 2.85
C PHE A 309 -19.02 13.47 2.78
N ASP A 310 -19.24 14.16 3.90
CA ASP A 310 -18.71 15.50 4.15
C ASP A 310 -17.45 15.33 5.02
N PHE A 311 -16.27 15.36 4.41
CA PHE A 311 -15.01 15.08 5.08
C PHE A 311 -14.51 16.28 5.89
N VAL A 312 -14.13 16.02 7.14
CA VAL A 312 -13.37 17.01 7.94
C VAL A 312 -11.93 17.10 7.45
N ASP A 313 -11.26 18.21 7.72
CA ASP A 313 -9.83 18.33 7.49
C ASP A 313 -9.06 17.23 8.25
N GLY A 314 -8.20 16.54 7.52
CA GLY A 314 -7.44 15.39 8.01
C GLY A 314 -8.16 14.05 7.91
N ALA A 315 -9.36 13.98 7.33
CA ALA A 315 -10.05 12.70 7.18
C ALA A 315 -9.16 11.66 6.47
N ILE A 316 -9.20 10.41 6.98
CA ILE A 316 -8.44 9.29 6.43
C ILE A 316 -9.40 8.17 6.09
N GLY A 317 -9.22 7.57 4.91
CA GLY A 317 -10.03 6.42 4.57
C GLY A 317 -9.71 5.77 3.25
N TYR A 318 -10.15 4.54 3.09
CA TYR A 318 -9.97 3.82 1.85
C TYR A 318 -11.09 2.83 1.60
N HIS A 319 -11.28 2.54 0.32
CA HIS A 319 -12.27 1.62 -0.15
C HIS A 319 -11.60 0.40 -0.79
N ILE A 320 -11.98 -0.80 -0.33
CA ILE A 320 -11.37 -2.06 -0.77
C ILE A 320 -12.10 -2.53 -2.03
N ALA A 321 -11.57 -2.12 -3.17
CA ALA A 321 -11.95 -2.60 -4.49
C ALA A 321 -10.76 -2.51 -5.46
N SER A 322 -10.80 -3.33 -6.51
CA SER A 322 -9.77 -3.33 -7.55
C SER A 322 -9.77 -2.04 -8.37
N PHE A 323 -8.68 -1.70 -9.06
CA PHE A 323 -8.63 -0.58 -10.01
C PHE A 323 -8.99 0.84 -9.49
N GLU A 324 -9.10 1.08 -8.19
CA GLU A 324 -9.61 2.36 -7.65
C GLU A 324 -8.65 3.55 -7.79
N ALA A 325 -7.39 3.31 -8.18
CA ALA A 325 -6.40 4.36 -8.45
C ALA A 325 -5.90 4.36 -9.91
N VAL A 326 -6.62 3.71 -10.83
CA VAL A 326 -6.21 3.64 -12.26
C VAL A 326 -6.20 5.02 -12.92
N SER A 327 -7.21 5.83 -12.62
CA SER A 327 -7.46 7.16 -13.19
C SER A 327 -7.36 8.22 -12.09
N LEU A 328 -6.31 8.15 -11.26
CA LEU A 328 -6.15 8.97 -10.06
C LEU A 328 -6.25 10.49 -10.34
N ARG A 329 -5.91 10.92 -11.56
CA ARG A 329 -5.91 12.32 -11.98
C ARG A 329 -7.12 12.74 -12.80
N ASP A 330 -8.12 11.88 -12.94
CA ASP A 330 -9.35 12.20 -13.65
C ASP A 330 -10.40 12.76 -12.66
N PRO A 331 -10.77 14.04 -12.75
CA PRO A 331 -11.75 14.68 -11.84
C PRO A 331 -13.19 14.20 -12.04
N ASN A 332 -13.46 13.42 -13.10
CA ASN A 332 -14.78 12.88 -13.42
C ASN A 332 -14.83 11.36 -13.24
N SER A 333 -13.78 10.76 -12.67
CA SER A 333 -13.72 9.32 -12.44
C SER A 333 -14.74 8.89 -11.39
N GLY A 334 -15.48 7.80 -11.66
CA GLY A 334 -16.31 7.13 -10.65
C GLY A 334 -15.52 6.25 -9.67
N GLN A 335 -14.19 6.16 -9.83
CA GLN A 335 -13.32 5.42 -8.90
C GLN A 335 -13.28 6.09 -7.52
N TRP A 336 -13.14 5.27 -6.49
CA TRP A 336 -13.14 5.71 -5.10
C TRP A 336 -11.95 6.64 -4.78
N CYS A 337 -10.71 6.32 -5.18
CA CYS A 337 -9.57 7.18 -4.81
C CYS A 337 -9.67 8.61 -5.36
N PRO A 338 -9.83 8.86 -6.68
CA PRO A 338 -9.94 10.23 -7.19
C PRO A 338 -11.17 10.96 -6.64
N SER A 339 -12.30 10.26 -6.42
CA SER A 339 -13.52 10.88 -5.89
C SER A 339 -13.37 11.26 -4.41
N LEU A 340 -12.84 10.38 -3.56
CA LEU A 340 -12.57 10.68 -2.16
C LEU A 340 -11.60 11.89 -2.02
N LEU A 341 -10.58 11.97 -2.89
CA LEU A 341 -9.63 13.09 -2.93
C LEU A 341 -10.31 14.40 -3.33
N LYS A 342 -11.20 14.35 -4.32
CA LYS A 342 -12.01 15.49 -4.77
C LYS A 342 -12.96 15.98 -3.67
N ASP A 343 -13.55 15.06 -2.93
CA ASP A 343 -14.53 15.35 -1.88
C ASP A 343 -13.90 15.76 -0.55
N GLY A 344 -12.57 15.79 -0.47
CA GLY A 344 -11.88 16.46 0.62
C GLY A 344 -11.10 15.54 1.55
N ILE A 345 -11.00 14.24 1.30
CA ILE A 345 -10.18 13.35 2.14
C ILE A 345 -8.70 13.80 2.15
N ALA A 346 -8.01 13.67 3.28
CA ALA A 346 -6.59 14.02 3.42
C ALA A 346 -5.66 12.85 3.06
N ALA A 347 -6.13 11.61 3.23
CA ALA A 347 -5.38 10.42 2.88
C ALA A 347 -6.27 9.26 2.43
N THR A 348 -5.82 8.56 1.39
CA THR A 348 -6.45 7.33 0.90
C THR A 348 -5.41 6.36 0.32
N LEU A 349 -5.82 5.13 0.03
CA LEU A 349 -4.99 4.15 -0.67
C LEU A 349 -5.83 3.36 -1.64
N GLY A 350 -5.20 2.87 -2.70
CA GLY A 350 -5.90 2.06 -3.68
C GLY A 350 -5.00 1.45 -4.74
N PRO A 351 -5.51 0.46 -5.48
CA PRO A 351 -4.72 -0.26 -6.47
C PRO A 351 -4.82 0.36 -7.86
N VAL A 352 -3.71 0.33 -8.59
CA VAL A 352 -3.64 0.78 -10.00
C VAL A 352 -3.99 -0.32 -11.01
N ALA A 353 -4.32 -1.52 -10.54
CA ALA A 353 -4.80 -2.66 -11.30
C ALA A 353 -5.56 -3.62 -10.37
N GLU A 354 -5.68 -4.91 -10.71
CA GLU A 354 -6.23 -5.95 -9.83
C GLU A 354 -5.20 -6.33 -8.74
N PRO A 355 -5.48 -6.10 -7.45
CA PRO A 355 -4.53 -6.40 -6.38
C PRO A 355 -4.71 -7.77 -5.73
N TYR A 356 -5.86 -8.44 -5.89
CA TYR A 356 -6.37 -9.43 -4.94
C TYR A 356 -6.60 -8.88 -3.52
N LEU A 357 -7.66 -9.36 -2.85
CA LEU A 357 -8.08 -8.88 -1.53
C LEU A 357 -6.96 -8.94 -0.47
N HIS A 358 -6.17 -10.02 -0.46
CA HIS A 358 -5.10 -10.23 0.52
C HIS A 358 -3.91 -9.26 0.39
N SER A 359 -3.92 -8.39 -0.63
CA SER A 359 -2.90 -7.35 -0.77
C SER A 359 -3.24 -6.08 -0.01
N PHE A 360 -4.49 -5.86 0.40
CA PHE A 360 -4.88 -4.68 1.17
C PHE A 360 -4.39 -4.78 2.62
N PRO A 361 -4.03 -3.64 3.25
CA PRO A 361 -3.99 -3.56 4.69
C PRO A 361 -5.32 -3.98 5.29
N GLU A 362 -5.27 -4.83 6.31
CA GLU A 362 -6.47 -5.20 7.07
C GLU A 362 -6.99 -3.94 7.81
N PRO A 363 -8.27 -3.54 7.64
CA PRO A 363 -8.79 -2.28 8.19
C PRO A 363 -8.49 -2.07 9.67
N ARG A 364 -8.83 -3.04 10.51
CA ARG A 364 -8.57 -2.94 11.94
C ARG A 364 -7.08 -2.83 12.26
N ALA A 365 -6.20 -3.52 11.53
CA ALA A 365 -4.75 -3.45 11.75
C ALA A 365 -4.18 -2.07 11.34
N PHE A 366 -4.56 -1.56 10.17
CA PHE A 366 -4.09 -0.28 9.65
C PHE A 366 -4.41 0.88 10.59
N PHE A 367 -5.67 1.00 11.02
CA PHE A 367 -6.07 2.07 11.94
C PHE A 367 -5.51 1.88 13.35
N ALA A 368 -5.15 0.66 13.77
CA ALA A 368 -4.45 0.43 15.04
C ALA A 368 -3.13 1.19 15.09
N GLU A 369 -2.32 1.08 14.04
CA GLU A 369 -1.02 1.73 13.98
C GLU A 369 -1.18 3.26 14.03
N LEU A 370 -2.20 3.81 13.37
CA LEU A 370 -2.53 5.24 13.46
C LEU A 370 -2.95 5.64 14.88
N TYR A 371 -3.78 4.84 15.56
CA TYR A 371 -4.23 5.13 16.93
C TYR A 371 -3.08 5.04 17.95
N GLU A 372 -2.07 4.19 17.66
CA GLU A 372 -0.82 4.10 18.43
C GLU A 372 0.14 5.27 18.13
N GLY A 373 -0.23 6.20 17.24
CA GLY A 373 0.52 7.41 16.93
C GLY A 373 1.62 7.22 15.89
N LYS A 374 1.55 6.16 15.07
CA LYS A 374 2.39 6.05 13.87
C LYS A 374 1.94 7.06 12.81
N CYS A 375 2.89 7.60 12.06
CA CYS A 375 2.53 8.43 10.91
C CYS A 375 1.93 7.58 9.78
N LEU A 376 1.24 8.23 8.84
CA LEU A 376 0.48 7.59 7.78
C LEU A 376 1.29 6.54 7.01
N VAL A 377 2.52 6.89 6.60
CA VAL A 377 3.33 5.96 5.79
C VAL A 377 3.86 4.79 6.61
N GLU A 378 4.17 4.99 7.89
CA GLU A 378 4.57 3.92 8.80
C GLU A 378 3.40 2.95 9.04
N ALA A 379 2.20 3.46 9.32
CA ALA A 379 1.01 2.65 9.50
C ALA A 379 0.71 1.81 8.24
N TYR A 380 0.86 2.42 7.05
CA TYR A 380 0.71 1.71 5.79
C TYR A 380 1.76 0.61 5.63
N TYR A 381 3.06 0.88 5.76
CA TYR A 381 4.08 -0.16 5.56
C TYR A 381 4.15 -1.20 6.67
N ARG A 382 3.61 -0.93 7.86
CA ARG A 382 3.50 -1.95 8.92
C ARG A 382 2.37 -2.94 8.67
N THR A 383 1.42 -2.61 7.79
CA THR A 383 0.20 -3.40 7.55
C THR A 383 -0.01 -3.82 6.10
N LYS A 384 0.63 -3.14 5.14
CA LYS A 384 0.68 -3.50 3.72
C LYS A 384 1.44 -4.83 3.55
N PRO A 385 0.82 -5.89 3.02
CA PRO A 385 1.47 -7.20 2.93
C PRO A 385 2.58 -7.31 1.89
N PHE A 386 2.50 -6.57 0.78
CA PHE A 386 3.38 -6.80 -0.38
C PHE A 386 3.94 -5.53 -1.03
N ASN A 387 5.11 -5.66 -1.66
CA ASN A 387 5.77 -4.70 -2.53
C ASN A 387 5.88 -5.22 -3.97
N SER A 388 6.34 -4.38 -4.91
CA SER A 388 6.25 -4.64 -6.37
C SER A 388 4.85 -5.12 -6.79
N TRP A 389 3.80 -4.45 -6.29
CA TRP A 389 2.42 -4.81 -6.59
C TRP A 389 1.54 -3.58 -6.81
N GLN A 390 0.21 -3.71 -6.77
CA GLN A 390 -0.68 -2.70 -7.33
C GLN A 390 -1.01 -1.51 -6.43
N LEU A 391 -0.79 -1.59 -5.11
CA LEU A 391 -1.24 -0.55 -4.18
C LEU A 391 -0.33 0.67 -4.15
N LEU A 392 -0.94 1.85 -4.04
CA LEU A 392 -0.28 3.10 -3.70
C LEU A 392 -1.01 3.77 -2.52
N LEU A 393 -0.26 4.59 -1.78
CA LEU A 393 -0.75 5.42 -0.67
C LEU A 393 -0.71 6.88 -1.14
N VAL A 394 -1.83 7.59 -1.01
CA VAL A 394 -1.96 9.02 -1.30
C VAL A 394 -2.19 9.76 0.01
N GLY A 395 -1.33 10.73 0.31
CA GLY A 395 -1.37 11.51 1.54
C GLY A 395 0.01 11.91 2.00
N ASP A 396 0.04 12.82 2.97
CA ASP A 396 1.25 13.27 3.63
C ASP A 396 1.90 12.13 4.44
N PRO A 397 3.14 11.70 4.13
CA PRO A 397 3.76 10.57 4.80
C PRO A 397 3.98 10.80 6.30
N LEU A 398 4.14 12.06 6.73
CA LEU A 398 4.35 12.43 8.13
C LEU A 398 3.06 12.64 8.90
N TYR A 399 1.89 12.46 8.26
CA TYR A 399 0.62 12.76 8.91
C TYR A 399 0.37 11.88 10.13
N ILE A 400 0.21 12.49 11.31
CA ILE A 400 -0.14 11.84 12.58
C ILE A 400 -1.54 12.32 13.00
N PRO A 401 -2.62 11.64 12.57
CA PRO A 401 -4.00 12.09 12.81
C PRO A 401 -4.40 12.15 14.29
N PHE A 402 -3.82 11.27 15.11
CA PHE A 402 -4.25 11.09 16.50
C PHE A 402 -3.12 11.45 17.45
N LYS A 403 -3.44 12.31 18.44
CA LYS A 403 -2.52 12.59 19.54
C LYS A 403 -2.29 11.31 20.34
N LYS A 404 -1.06 11.08 20.81
CA LYS A 404 -0.78 9.98 21.74
C LYS A 404 -1.71 10.11 22.95
N VAL A 405 -2.54 9.11 23.19
CA VAL A 405 -3.35 9.03 24.41
C VAL A 405 -2.41 8.70 25.57
N PRO A 406 -2.20 9.60 26.55
CA PRO A 406 -1.35 9.29 27.70
C PRO A 406 -1.96 8.14 28.51
N GLY A 407 -1.20 7.08 28.76
CA GLY A 407 -1.56 6.03 29.74
C GLY A 407 -2.05 4.69 29.21
N LYS A 408 -2.07 4.43 27.89
CA LYS A 408 -2.31 3.07 27.36
C LYS A 408 -1.00 2.30 27.25
N THR A 409 -0.72 1.47 28.25
CA THR A 409 0.23 0.37 28.13
C THR A 409 -0.24 -0.55 26.99
N PRO A 410 0.63 -0.99 26.08
CA PRO A 410 0.22 -1.95 25.06
C PRO A 410 -0.33 -3.20 25.75
N GLU A 411 -1.58 -3.56 25.43
CA GLU A 411 -2.12 -4.86 25.82
C GLU A 411 -1.20 -5.94 25.25
N LYS A 412 -0.63 -6.76 26.12
CA LYS A 412 0.02 -8.00 25.69
C LYS A 412 -1.03 -8.82 24.95
N GLU A 413 -0.80 -9.09 23.68
CA GLU A 413 -1.58 -10.08 22.95
C GLU A 413 -1.56 -11.41 23.72
N PRO A 414 -2.69 -12.14 23.81
CA PRO A 414 -2.69 -13.45 24.43
C PRO A 414 -1.74 -14.36 23.64
N GLU A 415 -0.76 -14.94 24.33
CA GLU A 415 0.10 -15.99 23.80
C GLU A 415 -0.76 -17.00 23.05
N SER A 416 -0.52 -17.14 21.74
CA SER A 416 -1.14 -18.17 20.95
C SER A 416 -0.77 -19.51 21.57
N LEU A 417 -1.74 -20.19 22.17
CA LEU A 417 -1.68 -21.60 22.46
C LEU A 417 -1.52 -22.33 21.12
N ALA A 418 -0.28 -22.61 20.75
CA ALA A 418 0.03 -23.68 19.82
C ALA A 418 0.02 -25.02 20.61
N PRO A 419 -0.44 -26.12 19.99
CA PRO A 419 -0.51 -27.43 20.63
C PRO A 419 0.85 -28.00 21.02
#